data_AF-R1IXE3-F1
#
_entry.id   AF-R1IXE3-F1
#
_cell.length_a   1.000
_cell.length_b   1.000
_cell.length_c   1.000
_cell.angle_alpha   90.00
_cell.angle_beta   90.00
_cell.angle_gamma   90.00
#
_symmetry.space_group_name_H-M   'P 1'
#
loop_
_entity.id
_entity.type
_entity.pdbx_description
1 polymer ?
#
loop_
_entity_poly.entity_id
_entity_poly.type
_entity_poly.pdbx_seq_one_letter_code
_entity_poly.pdbx_strand_id
1 'polypeptide(L)' 'MSRLESESENAISAKDIVPSMSLRDDLGMDSMQAVSLTLDLEDSLGISIDDEDLIKLDTVSDLLEIIESKLSEKNG' A
#
# COMPACT_ATOMS: atom_id res chain seq x y z
N MET A 1 28.39 17.23 19.32
CA MET A 1 27.68 15.94 19.26
C MET A 1 26.44 16.03 20.12
N SER A 2 25.36 16.59 19.57
CA SER A 2 24.10 16.73 20.29
C SER A 2 23.08 15.80 19.64
N ARG A 3 22.70 14.77 20.39
CA ARG A 3 21.43 14.06 20.27
C ARG A 3 21.21 13.27 18.97
N LEU A 4 21.86 12.10 18.92
CA LEU A 4 21.22 10.90 18.37
C LEU A 4 19.96 10.60 19.22
N GLU A 5 18.95 9.95 18.62
CA GLU A 5 17.68 9.50 19.22
C GLU A 5 16.53 10.50 19.20
N SER A 6 15.98 10.77 18.01
CA SER A 6 14.55 11.07 17.80
C SER A 6 14.14 10.75 16.36
N GLU A 7 14.66 9.67 15.80
CA GLU A 7 14.00 9.00 14.69
C GLU A 7 13.08 7.98 15.34
N SER A 8 11.86 8.42 15.62
CA SER A 8 10.76 7.48 15.83
C SER A 8 10.56 6.78 14.49
N GLU A 9 11.37 5.77 14.21
CA GLU A 9 11.06 4.75 13.22
C GLU A 9 9.75 4.12 13.66
N ASN A 10 8.63 4.67 13.20
CA ASN A 10 7.34 4.01 13.25
C ASN A 10 7.36 2.90 12.18
N ALA A 11 8.33 2.00 12.27
CA ALA A 11 8.45 0.83 11.41
C ALA A 11 7.39 -0.18 11.86
N ILE A 12 6.16 0.05 11.42
CA ILE A 12 5.06 -0.89 11.61
C ILE A 12 5.50 -2.20 10.95
N SER A 13 5.63 -3.26 11.76
CA SER A 13 6.02 -4.55 11.23
C SER A 13 4.87 -5.11 10.39
N ALA A 14 5.17 -5.83 9.30
CA ALA A 14 4.15 -6.40 8.41
C ALA A 14 3.10 -7.28 9.15
N LYS A 15 3.48 -7.86 10.29
CA LYS A 15 2.60 -8.65 11.17
C LYS A 15 1.57 -7.83 11.96
N ASP A 16 1.86 -6.55 12.18
CA ASP A 16 1.04 -5.61 12.94
C ASP A 16 0.11 -4.81 12.01
N ILE A 17 0.28 -4.97 10.69
CA ILE A 17 -0.62 -4.42 9.68
C ILE A 17 -1.93 -5.21 9.71
N VAL A 18 -3.03 -4.51 9.93
CA VAL A 18 -4.38 -5.08 9.84
C VAL A 18 -5.13 -4.52 8.63
N PRO A 19 -6.05 -5.27 8.02
CA PRO A 19 -6.82 -4.81 6.86
C PRO A 19 -7.56 -3.49 7.09
N SER A 20 -7.96 -3.21 8.34
CA SER A 20 -8.68 -2.00 8.73
C SER A 20 -7.80 -0.76 8.90
N MET A 21 -6.47 -0.87 8.82
CA MET A 21 -5.57 0.29 8.91
C MET A 21 -5.63 1.11 7.64
N SER A 22 -5.66 2.44 7.79
CA SER A 22 -5.50 3.37 6.68
C SER A 22 -4.04 3.37 6.22
N LEU A 23 -3.84 3.24 4.92
CA LEU A 23 -2.51 3.32 4.30
C LEU A 23 -1.89 4.70 4.58
N ARG A 24 -2.69 5.77 4.55
CA ARG A 24 -2.20 7.14 4.69
C ARG A 24 -2.09 7.55 6.14
N ASP A 25 -3.15 7.34 6.92
CA ASP A 25 -3.23 7.87 8.28
C ASP A 25 -2.55 6.97 9.32
N ASP A 26 -2.65 5.63 9.18
CA ASP A 26 -2.04 4.69 10.13
C ASP A 26 -0.64 4.25 9.70
N LEU A 27 -0.49 3.88 8.42
CA LEU A 27 0.79 3.39 7.87
C LEU A 27 1.72 4.51 7.39
N GLY A 28 1.22 5.75 7.32
CA GLY A 28 2.01 6.90 6.87
C GLY A 28 2.46 6.80 5.42
N MET A 29 1.76 6.04 4.58
CA MET A 29 2.04 5.98 3.15
C MET A 29 1.59 7.27 2.49
N ASP A 30 2.57 8.02 2.00
CA ASP A 30 2.32 9.17 1.14
C ASP A 30 1.86 8.71 -0.25
N SER A 31 1.23 9.62 -1.01
CA SER A 31 0.76 9.33 -2.36
C SER A 31 1.88 8.82 -3.30
N MET A 32 3.12 9.28 -3.12
CA MET A 32 4.26 8.75 -3.89
C MET A 32 4.62 7.31 -3.52
N GLN A 33 4.50 6.94 -2.24
CA GLN A 33 4.76 5.57 -1.79
C GLN A 33 3.66 4.62 -2.28
N ALA A 34 2.41 5.07 -2.28
CA ALA A 34 1.30 4.31 -2.86
C ALA A 34 1.52 4.05 -4.36
N VAL A 35 1.91 5.07 -5.13
CA VAL A 35 2.23 4.91 -6.57
C VAL A 35 3.39 3.94 -6.80
N SER A 36 4.46 4.03 -6.00
CA SER A 36 5.58 3.09 -6.10
C SER A 36 5.13 1.65 -5.80
N LEU A 37 4.31 1.46 -4.77
CA LEU A 37 3.80 0.15 -4.39
C LEU A 37 2.95 -0.45 -5.50
N THR A 38 2.04 0.34 -6.10
CA THR A 38 1.19 -0.16 -7.18
C THR A 38 1.99 -0.50 -8.42
N LEU A 39 2.98 0.29 -8.80
CA LEU A 39 3.88 -0.03 -9.92
C LEU A 39 4.63 -1.35 -9.69
N ASP A 40 5.15 -1.57 -8.48
CA ASP A 40 5.82 -2.82 -8.13
C ASP A 40 4.87 -4.03 -8.18
N LEU A 41 3.62 -3.85 -7.74
CA LEU A 41 2.57 -4.87 -7.81
C LEU A 41 2.15 -5.17 -9.26
N GLU A 42 1.98 -4.13 -10.07
CA GLU A 42 1.71 -4.25 -11.50
C GLU A 42 2.80 -5.03 -12.21
N ASP A 43 4.09 -4.75 -11.96
CA ASP A 43 5.19 -5.49 -12.59
C ASP A 43 5.31 -6.92 -12.04
N SER A 44 5.19 -7.10 -10.72
CA SER A 44 5.34 -8.41 -10.07
C SER A 44 4.20 -9.37 -10.37
N LEU A 45 2.96 -8.88 -10.37
CA LEU A 45 1.76 -9.68 -10.63
C LEU A 45 1.32 -9.60 -12.10
N GLY A 46 1.86 -8.66 -12.87
CA GLY A 46 1.47 -8.33 -14.23
C GLY A 46 0.01 -7.86 -14.34
N ILE A 47 -0.48 -7.14 -13.34
CA ILE A 47 -1.82 -6.52 -13.30
C ILE A 47 -1.75 -5.06 -13.76
N SER A 48 -2.89 -4.39 -13.95
CA SER A 48 -2.96 -2.95 -14.19
C SER A 48 -3.92 -2.33 -13.18
N ILE A 49 -3.46 -1.33 -12.44
CA ILE A 49 -4.20 -0.59 -11.43
C ILE A 49 -4.46 0.80 -11.99
N ASP A 50 -5.73 1.16 -12.16
CA ASP A 50 -6.11 2.43 -12.75
C ASP A 50 -6.17 3.54 -11.69
N ASP A 51 -6.18 4.80 -12.14
CA ASP A 51 -6.30 5.96 -11.24
C ASP A 51 -7.56 5.87 -10.35
N GLU A 52 -8.66 5.31 -10.85
CA GLU A 52 -9.88 5.12 -10.07
C GLU A 52 -9.70 4.15 -8.90
N ASP A 53 -8.86 3.12 -9.07
CA ASP A 53 -8.54 2.16 -8.01
C ASP A 53 -7.58 2.80 -7.00
N LEU A 54 -6.61 3.59 -7.48
CA LEU A 54 -5.73 4.39 -6.61
C LEU A 54 -6.51 5.42 -5.76
N ILE A 55 -7.58 6.00 -6.30
CA ILE A 55 -8.45 6.93 -5.56
C ILE A 55 -9.23 6.20 -4.45
N LYS A 56 -9.60 4.93 -4.67
CA LYS A 56 -10.29 4.09 -3.68
C LYS A 56 -9.33 3.46 -2.66
N LEU A 57 -8.03 3.58 -2.89
CA LEU A 57 -6.98 3.00 -2.05
C LEU A 57 -6.80 3.80 -0.75
N ASP A 58 -7.67 3.57 0.22
CA ASP A 58 -7.59 4.21 1.55
C ASP A 58 -7.02 3.26 2.60
N THR A 59 -7.50 2.01 2.63
CA THR A 59 -7.10 0.99 3.60
C THR A 59 -6.32 -0.16 2.99
N VAL A 60 -5.65 -0.94 3.85
CA VAL A 60 -4.97 -2.18 3.44
C VAL A 60 -5.97 -3.18 2.84
N SER A 61 -7.20 -3.21 3.34
CA SER A 61 -8.25 -4.07 2.78
C SER A 61 -8.58 -3.69 1.34
N ASP A 62 -8.69 -2.39 1.04
CA ASP A 62 -9.01 -1.91 -0.31
C ASP A 62 -7.89 -2.30 -1.30
N LEU A 63 -6.63 -2.16 -0.88
CA LEU A 63 -5.47 -2.60 -1.67
C LEU A 63 -5.57 -4.09 -2.01
N LEU A 64 -5.86 -4.94 -1.02
CA LEU A 64 -5.99 -6.38 -1.23
C LEU A 64 -7.13 -6.73 -2.19
N GLU A 65 -8.28 -6.08 -2.03
CA GLU A 65 -9.45 -6.29 -2.89
C GLU A 65 -9.18 -5.88 -4.35
N ILE A 66 -8.53 -4.74 -4.56
CA ILE A 66 -8.10 -4.29 -5.89
C ILE A 66 -7.18 -5.32 -6.53
N ILE A 67 -6.14 -5.75 -5.80
CA ILE A 67 -5.19 -6.75 -6.31
C ILE A 67 -5.91 -8.05 -6.68
N GLU A 68 -6.77 -8.57 -5.81
CA GLU A 68 -7.49 -9.82 -6.03
C GLU A 68 -8.45 -9.73 -7.23
N SER A 69 -9.14 -8.60 -7.38
CA SER A 69 -10.02 -8.32 -8.52
C SER A 69 -9.22 -8.31 -9.83
N LYS A 70 -8.13 -7.54 -9.90
CA LYS A 70 -7.29 -7.45 -11.11
C LYS A 70 -6.62 -8.78 -11.47
N LEU A 71 -6.18 -9.54 -10.46
CA LEU A 71 -5.59 -10.86 -10.68
C LEU A 71 -6.61 -11.86 -11.23
N SER A 72 -7.87 -11.75 -10.79
CA SER A 72 -8.98 -12.57 -11.30
C SER A 72 -9.35 -12.20 -12.74
N GLU A 73 -9.40 -10.92 -13.07
CA GLU A 73 -9.67 -10.44 -14.43
C GLU A 73 -8.57 -10.83 -15.42
N LYS A 74 -7.30 -10.82 -14.98
CA LYS A 74 -6.15 -11.22 -15.82
C LYS A 74 -6.16 -12.70 -16.20
N ASN A 75 -6.61 -13.57 -15.29
CA ASN A 75 -6.58 -15.02 -15.45
C ASN A 75 -7.88 -15.60 -16.06
N GLY A 76 -8.87 -14.75 -16.33
CA GLY A 76 -10.17 -15.10 -16.92
C GLY A 76 -10.18 -15.20 -18.44
#